data_AF-A0A379II70-F1
#
_entry.id   AF-A0A379II70-F1
#
_cell.length_a   1.000
_cell.length_b   1.000
_cell.length_c   1.000
_cell.angle_alpha   90.00
_cell.angle_beta   90.00
_cell.angle_gamma   90.00
#
_symmetry.space_group_name_H-M   'P 1'
#
loop_
_entity.id
_entity.type
_entity.pdbx_description
1 polymer ?
#
loop_
_entity_poly.entity_id
_entity_poly.type
_entity_poly.pdbx_seq_one_letter_code
_entity_poly.pdbx_strand_id
1 'polypeptide(L)'
;MSNDQRFFDFLKERIGLDVASVGEAIIERAVRQRSQALQGLSADQYWQRLQASGEEQQALIEAVIVPETWFFRYPESFATLARLAVTRLGEIKHMRALRILSLPCSTGEEPYSIAMALLDAGLAPHQFKVQGLDVSPLSVERARRGVYGKNSFRGQDLEFRERHFSAENDGYRVADRVREQVRLQVGNLLDPQLLANEPTYDFVFCRNLLIYFDQPTQKQVFEVLKGLTHVDGVLFIGPAEGSLLGRLGMRSIGVPQSFAFSRHAEAAPEPVFAPLPPPIPQRSAAPIPNKPRPFSAFAAPVAPIKPAPVHSDAADLLGQIATLANEGKSLEARAACERYLQDHPPAAQVFYWLGLLSDVAGSALEAQGYYRKALYLEPQHPQALMHLAALLESQGDTAGARRLQARAARSERSADSERKR
;
A
#
# COMPACT_ATOMS: atom_id res chain seq x y z
N MET A 1 -27.71 -5.00 -7.44
CA MET A 1 -27.16 -6.21 -8.09
C MET A 1 -26.65 -7.05 -6.95
N SER A 2 -27.22 -8.24 -6.79
CA SER A 2 -27.00 -9.13 -5.64
C SER A 2 -25.52 -9.53 -5.53
N ASN A 3 -25.10 -9.81 -4.31
CA ASN A 3 -23.82 -10.38 -3.87
C ASN A 3 -23.48 -11.67 -4.65
N ASP A 4 -23.04 -11.56 -5.91
CA ASP A 4 -22.87 -12.70 -6.82
C ASP A 4 -21.48 -13.32 -6.62
N GLN A 5 -21.47 -14.30 -5.72
CA GLN A 5 -20.29 -15.04 -5.27
C GLN A 5 -19.44 -15.61 -6.42
N ARG A 6 -20.01 -15.86 -7.60
CA ARG A 6 -19.27 -16.41 -8.74
C ARG A 6 -18.12 -15.51 -9.19
N PHE A 7 -18.31 -14.20 -9.19
CA PHE A 7 -17.26 -13.25 -9.56
C PHE A 7 -16.14 -13.17 -8.51
N PHE A 8 -16.53 -13.34 -7.25
CA PHE A 8 -15.60 -13.35 -6.12
C PHE A 8 -14.70 -14.59 -6.17
N ASP A 9 -15.32 -15.76 -6.34
CA ASP A 9 -14.62 -17.03 -6.45
C ASP A 9 -13.68 -17.01 -7.66
N PHE A 10 -14.15 -16.47 -8.80
CA PHE A 10 -13.32 -16.30 -9.99
C PHE A 10 -12.05 -15.45 -9.72
N LEU A 11 -12.20 -14.28 -9.09
CA LEU A 11 -11.05 -13.41 -8.79
C LEU A 11 -10.12 -14.02 -7.75
N LYS A 12 -10.67 -14.72 -6.76
CA LYS A 12 -9.89 -15.47 -5.77
C LYS A 12 -9.08 -16.58 -6.43
N GLU A 13 -9.70 -17.41 -7.27
CA GLU A 13 -9.03 -18.50 -7.96
C GLU A 13 -7.98 -17.99 -8.96
N ARG A 14 -8.28 -16.90 -9.68
CA ARG A 14 -7.38 -16.39 -10.71
C ARG A 14 -6.19 -15.64 -10.15
N ILE A 15 -6.40 -14.74 -9.20
CA ILE A 15 -5.35 -13.79 -8.75
C ILE A 15 -5.19 -13.75 -7.22
N GLY A 16 -5.88 -14.63 -6.48
CA GLY A 16 -5.78 -14.70 -5.02
C GLY A 16 -6.59 -13.65 -4.28
N LEU A 17 -7.34 -12.82 -5.00
CA LEU A 17 -7.99 -11.64 -4.44
C LEU A 17 -9.07 -12.04 -3.45
N ASP A 18 -8.91 -11.65 -2.20
CA ASP A 18 -9.87 -11.90 -1.14
C ASP A 18 -10.87 -10.75 -1.02
N VAL A 19 -12.15 -11.11 -1.06
CA VAL A 19 -13.27 -10.14 -1.02
C VAL A 19 -13.31 -9.41 0.31
N ALA A 20 -13.08 -10.10 1.43
CA ALA A 20 -13.09 -9.45 2.74
C ALA A 20 -11.96 -8.42 2.84
N SER A 21 -10.83 -8.71 2.20
CA SER A 21 -9.66 -7.83 2.14
C SER A 21 -9.86 -6.64 1.21
N VAL A 22 -10.53 -6.77 0.07
CA VAL A 22 -10.76 -5.67 -0.89
C VAL A 22 -12.02 -4.87 -0.57
N GLY A 23 -13.12 -5.57 -0.27
CA GLY A 23 -14.46 -5.04 -0.08
C GLY A 23 -15.36 -5.37 -1.28
N GLU A 24 -16.55 -5.94 -1.01
CA GLU A 24 -17.54 -6.36 -2.01
C GLU A 24 -17.85 -5.25 -3.03
N ALA A 25 -18.05 -4.02 -2.55
CA ALA A 25 -18.42 -2.86 -3.37
C ALA A 25 -17.44 -2.58 -4.53
N ILE A 26 -16.13 -2.83 -4.34
CA ILE A 26 -15.13 -2.60 -5.39
C ILE A 26 -15.32 -3.60 -6.53
N ILE A 27 -15.57 -4.86 -6.19
CA ILE A 27 -15.77 -5.92 -7.18
C ILE A 27 -17.11 -5.73 -7.89
N GLU A 28 -18.17 -5.40 -7.15
CA GLU A 28 -19.49 -5.10 -7.74
C GLU A 28 -19.42 -3.94 -8.73
N ARG A 29 -18.70 -2.86 -8.37
CA ARG A 29 -18.49 -1.72 -9.25
C ARG A 29 -17.73 -2.12 -10.51
N ALA A 30 -16.68 -2.91 -10.36
CA ALA A 30 -15.90 -3.42 -11.48
C ALA A 30 -16.77 -4.27 -12.42
N VAL A 31 -17.52 -5.24 -11.89
CA VAL A 31 -18.46 -6.07 -12.67
C VAL A 31 -19.47 -5.20 -13.40
N ARG A 32 -20.10 -4.23 -12.72
CA ARG A 32 -21.06 -3.32 -13.33
C ARG A 32 -20.45 -2.49 -14.46
N GLN A 33 -19.27 -1.94 -14.25
CA GLN A 33 -18.55 -1.16 -15.25
C GLN A 33 -18.24 -2.01 -16.49
N ARG A 34 -17.78 -3.25 -16.29
CA ARG A 34 -17.49 -4.18 -17.38
C ARG A 34 -18.75 -4.61 -18.12
N SER A 35 -19.83 -4.96 -17.42
CA SER A 35 -21.13 -5.26 -18.02
C SER A 35 -21.66 -4.10 -18.87
N GLN A 36 -21.53 -2.86 -18.39
CA GLN A 36 -21.93 -1.66 -19.15
C GLN A 36 -21.08 -1.45 -20.40
N ALA A 37 -19.77 -1.66 -20.32
CA ALA A 37 -18.86 -1.58 -21.47
C ALA A 37 -19.21 -2.58 -22.58
N LEU A 38 -19.88 -3.70 -22.22
CA LEU A 38 -20.33 -4.74 -23.13
C LEU A 38 -21.82 -4.64 -23.50
N GLN A 39 -22.35 -3.42 -23.63
CA GLN A 39 -23.75 -3.14 -24.00
C GLN A 39 -24.78 -3.44 -22.89
N GLY A 40 -24.37 -3.35 -21.62
CA GLY A 40 -25.28 -3.45 -20.48
C GLY A 40 -25.80 -4.86 -20.21
N LEU A 41 -24.93 -5.87 -20.39
CA LEU A 41 -25.27 -7.27 -20.13
C LEU A 41 -25.80 -7.47 -18.70
N SER A 42 -26.76 -8.39 -18.55
CA SER A 42 -27.14 -8.88 -17.22
C SER A 42 -25.97 -9.59 -16.54
N ALA A 43 -26.04 -9.79 -15.23
CA ALA A 43 -24.98 -10.50 -14.49
C ALA A 43 -24.71 -11.90 -15.07
N ASP A 44 -25.76 -12.66 -15.42
CA ASP A 44 -25.61 -14.00 -16.01
C ASP A 44 -25.01 -13.98 -17.42
N GLN A 45 -25.42 -13.02 -18.25
CA GLN A 45 -24.86 -12.86 -19.59
C GLN A 45 -23.39 -12.43 -19.53
N TYR A 46 -23.06 -11.53 -18.60
CA TYR A 46 -21.68 -11.11 -18.37
C TYR A 46 -20.84 -12.28 -17.85
N TRP A 47 -21.37 -13.10 -16.93
CA TRP A 47 -20.70 -14.30 -16.45
C TRP A 47 -20.37 -15.29 -17.58
N GLN A 48 -21.33 -15.56 -18.48
CA GLN A 48 -21.08 -16.40 -19.66
C GLN A 48 -19.97 -15.83 -20.56
N ARG A 49 -19.98 -14.51 -20.78
CA ARG A 49 -18.93 -13.84 -21.57
C ARG A 49 -17.56 -13.92 -20.89
N LEU A 50 -17.52 -13.70 -19.57
CA LEU A 50 -16.31 -13.79 -18.77
C LEU A 50 -15.69 -15.19 -18.84
N GLN A 51 -16.51 -16.25 -18.73
CA GLN A 51 -16.01 -17.63 -18.85
C GLN A 51 -15.45 -17.94 -20.24
N ALA A 52 -16.03 -17.38 -21.30
CA ALA A 52 -15.65 -17.65 -22.69
C ALA A 52 -14.47 -16.80 -23.22
N SER A 53 -14.07 -15.73 -22.52
CA SER A 53 -13.11 -14.75 -23.05
C SER A 53 -11.99 -14.44 -22.06
N GLY A 54 -10.77 -14.88 -22.37
CA GLY A 54 -9.57 -14.52 -21.59
C GLY A 54 -9.30 -13.01 -21.57
N GLU A 55 -9.65 -12.30 -22.64
CA GLU A 55 -9.56 -10.83 -22.70
C GLU A 55 -10.49 -10.18 -21.67
N GLU A 56 -11.75 -10.63 -21.57
CA GLU A 56 -12.68 -10.08 -20.59
C GLU A 56 -12.29 -10.47 -19.15
N GLN A 57 -11.75 -11.67 -18.96
CA GLN A 57 -11.17 -12.09 -17.68
C GLN A 57 -10.07 -11.12 -17.23
N GLN A 58 -9.14 -10.79 -18.13
CA GLN A 58 -8.11 -9.81 -17.85
C GLN A 58 -8.72 -8.43 -17.60
N ALA A 59 -9.71 -8.01 -18.39
CA ALA A 59 -10.33 -6.71 -18.22
C ALA A 59 -11.06 -6.55 -16.87
N LEU A 60 -11.67 -7.62 -16.35
CA LEU A 60 -12.22 -7.62 -14.99
C LEU A 60 -11.12 -7.53 -13.93
N ILE A 61 -10.02 -8.26 -14.09
CA ILE A 61 -8.84 -8.15 -13.22
C ILE A 61 -8.33 -6.70 -13.19
N GLU A 62 -8.16 -6.06 -14.35
CA GLU A 62 -7.75 -4.65 -14.46
C GLU A 62 -8.70 -3.69 -13.73
N ALA A 63 -9.99 -4.00 -13.69
CA ALA A 63 -10.99 -3.16 -13.04
C ALA A 63 -11.00 -3.27 -11.51
N VAL A 64 -10.46 -4.35 -10.94
CA VAL A 64 -10.41 -4.58 -9.48
C VAL A 64 -9.05 -4.30 -8.84
N ILE A 65 -7.96 -4.35 -9.61
CA ILE A 65 -6.63 -4.03 -9.10
C ILE A 65 -6.53 -2.54 -8.71
N VAL A 66 -5.68 -2.26 -7.72
CA VAL A 66 -5.40 -0.90 -7.25
C VAL A 66 -3.94 -0.56 -7.57
N PRO A 67 -3.64 0.09 -8.70
CA PRO A 67 -2.27 0.32 -9.16
C PRO A 67 -1.60 1.52 -8.45
N GLU A 68 -1.78 1.67 -7.14
CA GLU A 68 -1.20 2.80 -6.40
C GLU A 68 0.27 2.54 -6.05
N THR A 69 1.16 3.33 -6.64
CA THR A 69 2.60 3.28 -6.39
C THR A 69 3.23 4.66 -6.62
N TRP A 70 4.43 4.86 -6.11
CA TRP A 70 5.22 6.09 -6.29
C TRP A 70 6.70 5.79 -6.07
N PHE A 71 7.56 6.64 -6.62
CA PHE A 71 9.01 6.47 -6.50
C PHE A 71 9.47 6.54 -5.04
N PHE A 72 10.43 5.69 -4.69
CA PHE A 72 11.02 5.61 -3.35
C PHE A 72 9.99 5.48 -2.21
N ARG A 73 8.86 4.82 -2.47
CA ARG A 73 7.90 4.42 -1.43
C ARG A 73 8.62 3.61 -0.34
N TYR A 74 8.74 4.15 0.87
CA TYR A 74 9.60 3.63 1.95
C TYR A 74 11.12 3.76 1.63
N PRO A 75 11.69 4.98 1.68
CA PRO A 75 13.07 5.25 1.26
C PRO A 75 14.11 4.42 2.04
N GLU A 76 13.84 4.10 3.30
CA GLU A 76 14.72 3.31 4.16
C GLU A 76 14.92 1.87 3.64
N SER A 77 13.93 1.31 2.94
CA SER A 77 14.07 0.00 2.27
C SER A 77 15.12 0.06 1.17
N PHE A 78 15.12 1.11 0.34
CA PHE A 78 16.08 1.27 -0.76
C PHE A 78 17.48 1.62 -0.26
N ALA A 79 17.58 2.46 0.77
CA ALA A 79 18.87 2.74 1.43
C ALA A 79 19.48 1.46 2.03
N THR A 80 18.64 0.57 2.57
CA THR A 80 19.08 -0.71 3.11
C THR A 80 19.48 -1.68 2.01
N LEU A 81 18.69 -1.77 0.93
CA LEU A 81 19.04 -2.52 -0.27
C LEU A 81 20.42 -2.10 -0.80
N ALA A 82 20.68 -0.80 -0.97
CA ALA A 82 21.95 -0.30 -1.46
C ALA A 82 23.14 -0.82 -0.64
N ARG A 83 23.07 -0.74 0.70
CA ARG A 83 24.12 -1.26 1.59
C ARG A 83 24.29 -2.77 1.45
N LEU A 84 23.20 -3.52 1.48
CA LEU A 84 23.23 -4.98 1.38
C LEU A 84 23.74 -5.45 0.02
N ALA A 85 23.39 -4.76 -1.05
CA ALA A 85 23.84 -5.08 -2.40
C ALA A 85 25.36 -4.93 -2.52
N VAL A 86 25.94 -3.84 -2.01
CA VAL A 86 27.41 -3.65 -2.00
C VAL A 86 28.10 -4.79 -1.25
N THR A 87 27.62 -5.13 -0.05
CA THR A 87 28.17 -6.25 0.74
C THR A 87 28.06 -7.57 -0.02
N ARG A 88 26.88 -7.90 -0.55
CA ARG A 88 26.61 -9.15 -1.26
C ARG A 88 27.50 -9.28 -2.51
N LEU A 89 27.72 -8.18 -3.22
CA LEU A 89 28.59 -8.15 -4.40
C LEU A 89 30.04 -8.55 -4.06
N GLY A 90 30.54 -8.08 -2.91
CA GLY A 90 31.85 -8.47 -2.38
C GLY A 90 31.91 -9.93 -1.94
N GLU A 91 30.88 -10.44 -1.26
CA GLU A 91 30.78 -11.84 -0.85
C GLU A 91 30.83 -12.81 -2.04
N ILE A 92 30.12 -12.48 -3.13
CA ILE A 92 30.14 -13.27 -4.36
C ILE A 92 31.34 -12.95 -5.26
N LYS A 93 32.30 -12.15 -4.78
CA LYS A 93 33.54 -11.75 -5.48
C LYS A 93 33.29 -11.21 -6.89
N HIS A 94 32.17 -10.50 -7.09
CA HIS A 94 31.75 -9.97 -8.39
C HIS A 94 31.62 -11.03 -9.52
N MET A 95 31.47 -12.32 -9.19
CA MET A 95 31.42 -13.41 -10.17
C MET A 95 30.18 -13.39 -11.07
N ARG A 96 29.10 -12.76 -10.61
CA ARG A 96 27.85 -12.58 -11.36
C ARG A 96 27.16 -11.28 -10.95
N ALA A 97 26.22 -10.85 -11.78
CA ALA A 97 25.31 -9.77 -11.43
C ALA A 97 24.37 -10.20 -10.29
N LEU A 98 24.02 -9.24 -9.42
CA LEU A 98 22.93 -9.39 -8.47
C LEU A 98 21.61 -9.47 -9.21
N ARG A 99 20.73 -10.34 -8.73
CA ARG A 99 19.38 -10.50 -9.27
C ARG A 99 18.40 -9.94 -8.26
N ILE A 100 17.62 -8.95 -8.69
CA ILE A 100 16.59 -8.32 -7.86
C ILE A 100 15.24 -8.53 -8.51
N LEU A 101 14.24 -8.92 -7.72
CA LEU A 101 12.86 -9.09 -8.16
C LEU A 101 11.98 -8.04 -7.47
N SER A 102 11.07 -7.41 -8.21
CA SER A 102 10.00 -6.55 -7.69
C SER A 102 8.67 -7.07 -8.22
N LEU A 103 7.83 -7.56 -7.31
CA LEU A 103 6.50 -8.07 -7.64
C LEU A 103 5.54 -7.79 -6.49
N PRO A 104 4.35 -7.22 -6.72
CA PRO A 104 3.89 -6.63 -7.98
C PRO A 104 4.68 -5.35 -8.27
N CYS A 105 5.01 -5.10 -9.55
CA CYS A 105 5.75 -3.90 -9.93
C CYS A 105 4.84 -2.70 -10.29
N SER A 106 3.54 -2.93 -10.44
CA SER A 106 2.54 -1.94 -10.85
C SER A 106 3.01 -1.17 -12.09
N THR A 107 2.94 0.16 -12.07
CA THR A 107 3.38 1.05 -13.15
C THR A 107 4.89 1.31 -13.18
N GLY A 108 5.70 0.54 -12.43
CA GLY A 108 7.15 0.48 -12.58
C GLY A 108 7.95 1.38 -11.64
N GLU A 109 7.32 2.21 -10.81
CA GLU A 109 8.02 3.10 -9.89
C GLU A 109 8.95 2.35 -8.92
N GLU A 110 8.54 1.17 -8.44
CA GLU A 110 9.35 0.35 -7.54
C GLU A 110 10.62 -0.22 -8.20
N PRO A 111 10.55 -1.00 -9.30
CA PRO A 111 11.76 -1.54 -9.92
C PRO A 111 12.70 -0.44 -10.44
N TYR A 112 12.18 0.71 -10.86
CA TYR A 112 13.02 1.85 -11.21
C TYR A 112 13.67 2.51 -9.98
N SER A 113 12.97 2.61 -8.85
CA SER A 113 13.58 3.08 -7.59
C SER A 113 14.71 2.15 -7.12
N ILE A 114 14.52 0.83 -7.27
CA ILE A 114 15.56 -0.18 -7.02
C ILE A 114 16.79 0.11 -7.89
N ALA A 115 16.61 0.23 -9.21
CA ALA A 115 17.71 0.47 -10.13
C ALA A 115 18.44 1.80 -9.84
N MET A 116 17.70 2.87 -9.57
CA MET A 116 18.26 4.18 -9.20
C MET A 116 19.08 4.10 -7.91
N ALA A 117 18.56 3.43 -6.87
CA ALA A 117 19.25 3.28 -5.59
C ALA A 117 20.57 2.52 -5.73
N LEU A 118 20.60 1.47 -6.56
CA LEU A 118 21.82 0.69 -6.80
C LEU A 118 22.85 1.48 -7.61
N LEU A 119 22.42 2.26 -8.61
CA LEU A 119 23.30 3.16 -9.36
C LEU A 119 23.87 4.27 -8.47
N ASP A 120 23.03 4.89 -7.62
CA ASP A 120 23.46 5.92 -6.68
C ASP A 120 24.41 5.37 -5.59
N ALA A 121 24.32 4.07 -5.29
CA ALA A 121 25.26 3.37 -4.43
C ALA A 121 26.59 3.02 -5.11
N GLY A 122 26.76 3.35 -6.39
CA GLY A 122 28.00 3.15 -7.16
C GLY A 122 28.13 1.79 -7.82
N LEU A 123 27.07 0.96 -7.86
CA LEU A 123 27.11 -0.30 -8.62
C LEU A 123 27.12 0.01 -10.11
N ALA A 124 28.02 -0.66 -10.85
CA ALA A 124 28.06 -0.56 -12.30
C ALA A 124 26.87 -1.30 -12.95
N PRO A 125 26.37 -0.85 -14.12
CA PRO A 125 25.23 -1.46 -14.81
C PRO A 125 25.30 -2.98 -15.06
N HIS A 126 26.50 -3.54 -15.21
CA HIS A 126 26.67 -4.98 -15.42
C HIS A 126 26.61 -5.80 -14.11
N GLN A 127 26.63 -5.14 -12.95
CA GLN A 127 26.70 -5.79 -11.64
C GLN A 127 25.32 -6.12 -11.06
N PHE A 128 24.23 -5.68 -11.68
CA PHE A 128 22.89 -6.01 -11.21
C PHE A 128 21.87 -6.04 -12.36
N LYS A 129 20.77 -6.76 -12.14
CA LYS A 129 19.57 -6.76 -12.99
C LYS A 129 18.32 -6.79 -12.13
N VAL A 130 17.34 -5.97 -12.49
CA VAL A 130 16.05 -5.89 -11.83
C VAL A 130 14.99 -6.50 -12.74
N GLN A 131 14.18 -7.41 -12.22
CA GLN A 131 13.00 -7.93 -12.89
C GLN A 131 11.75 -7.41 -12.18
N GLY A 132 10.89 -6.72 -12.91
CA GLY A 132 9.58 -6.29 -12.45
C GLY A 132 8.50 -7.20 -13.01
N LEU A 133 7.62 -7.72 -12.16
CA LEU A 133 6.50 -8.56 -12.55
C LEU A 133 5.17 -7.98 -12.04
N ASP A 134 4.15 -7.97 -12.89
CA ASP A 134 2.80 -7.62 -12.48
C ASP A 134 1.75 -8.43 -13.24
N VAL A 135 0.58 -8.64 -12.64
CA VAL A 135 -0.54 -9.33 -13.28
C VAL A 135 -1.24 -8.45 -14.32
N SER A 136 -1.00 -7.14 -14.30
CA SER A 136 -1.62 -6.15 -15.18
C SER A 136 -0.76 -5.84 -16.41
N PRO A 137 -1.13 -6.28 -17.63
CA PRO A 137 -0.51 -5.83 -18.86
C PRO A 137 -0.52 -4.30 -19.01
N LEU A 138 -1.59 -3.63 -18.56
CA LEU A 138 -1.70 -2.17 -18.67
C LEU A 138 -0.67 -1.45 -17.80
N SER A 139 -0.45 -1.94 -16.57
CA SER A 139 0.54 -1.37 -15.66
C SER A 139 1.96 -1.65 -16.13
N VAL A 140 2.22 -2.87 -16.60
CA VAL A 140 3.52 -3.24 -17.20
C VAL A 140 3.82 -2.39 -18.44
N GLU A 141 2.83 -2.10 -19.28
CA GLU A 141 3.05 -1.27 -20.47
C GLU A 141 3.34 0.20 -20.09
N ARG A 142 2.63 0.74 -19.09
CA ARG A 142 2.97 2.06 -18.52
C ARG A 142 4.39 2.09 -17.96
N ALA A 143 4.80 1.04 -17.26
CA ALA A 143 6.16 0.89 -16.76
C ALA A 143 7.18 0.90 -17.91
N ARG A 144 6.93 0.15 -18.99
CA ARG A 144 7.83 0.12 -20.17
C ARG A 144 7.96 1.48 -20.84
N ARG A 145 6.86 2.24 -20.94
CA ARG A 145 6.87 3.61 -21.44
C ARG A 145 7.79 4.50 -20.59
N GLY A 146 7.76 4.34 -19.27
CA GLY A 146 8.69 4.99 -18.35
C GLY A 146 8.51 6.51 -18.25
N VAL A 147 7.29 7.01 -18.50
CA VAL A 147 6.93 8.43 -18.42
C VAL A 147 5.93 8.61 -17.28
N TYR A 148 6.27 9.49 -16.34
CA TYR A 148 5.55 9.64 -15.08
C TYR A 148 5.12 11.09 -14.83
N GLY A 149 3.88 11.25 -14.38
CA GLY A 149 3.32 12.53 -13.97
C GLY A 149 3.65 12.87 -12.51
N LYS A 150 3.19 14.04 -12.06
CA LYS A 150 3.44 14.57 -10.71
C LYS A 150 3.04 13.59 -9.59
N ASN A 151 1.98 12.79 -9.77
CA ASN A 151 1.46 11.88 -8.75
C ASN A 151 2.42 10.74 -8.37
N SER A 152 3.35 10.38 -9.26
CA SER A 152 4.38 9.36 -9.00
C SER A 152 5.54 9.91 -8.15
N PHE A 153 5.61 11.23 -7.94
CA PHE A 153 6.62 11.91 -7.15
C PHE A 153 5.98 12.47 -5.88
N ARG A 154 6.16 11.77 -4.76
CA ARG A 154 5.58 12.13 -3.46
C ARG A 154 6.67 12.43 -2.44
N GLY A 155 6.37 13.30 -1.49
CA GLY A 155 7.31 13.72 -0.46
C GLY A 155 8.22 14.87 -0.89
N GLN A 156 9.18 15.22 -0.03
CA GLN A 156 10.07 16.37 -0.21
C GLN A 156 11.40 15.99 -0.90
N ASP A 157 11.82 14.72 -0.77
CA ASP A 157 13.10 14.23 -1.29
C ASP A 157 13.01 13.85 -2.78
N LEU A 158 13.03 14.85 -3.67
CA LEU A 158 12.92 14.66 -5.12
C LEU A 158 14.24 14.82 -5.88
N GLU A 159 15.38 14.88 -5.19
CA GLU A 159 16.70 15.04 -5.83
C GLU A 159 17.03 13.91 -6.82
N PHE A 160 16.52 12.70 -6.57
CA PHE A 160 16.70 11.58 -7.50
C PHE A 160 16.09 11.89 -8.88
N ARG A 161 15.07 12.74 -8.95
CA ARG A 161 14.42 13.12 -10.21
C ARG A 161 15.40 13.86 -11.11
N GLU A 162 16.14 14.81 -10.56
CA GLU A 162 17.13 15.60 -11.31
C GLU A 162 18.30 14.75 -11.80
N ARG A 163 18.62 13.64 -11.11
CA ARG A 163 19.69 12.71 -11.49
C ARG A 163 19.25 11.65 -12.52
N HIS A 164 18.01 11.17 -12.43
CA HIS A 164 17.57 9.93 -13.10
C HIS A 164 16.42 10.13 -14.08
N PHE A 165 15.97 11.36 -14.31
CA PHE A 165 14.88 11.67 -15.24
C PHE A 165 15.24 12.81 -16.18
N SER A 166 14.51 12.86 -17.28
CA SER A 166 14.47 13.99 -18.21
C SER A 166 13.05 14.53 -18.28
N ALA A 167 12.90 15.85 -18.31
CA ALA A 167 11.59 16.47 -18.47
C ALA A 167 11.04 16.24 -19.88
N GLU A 168 9.75 15.91 -19.98
CA GLU A 168 8.98 15.84 -21.24
C GLU A 168 7.72 16.70 -21.10
N ASN A 169 7.02 16.95 -22.22
CA ASN A 169 5.87 17.86 -22.29
C ASN A 169 4.84 17.67 -21.16
N ASP A 170 4.50 16.41 -20.82
CA ASP A 170 3.48 16.08 -19.82
C ASP A 170 4.03 15.24 -18.64
N GLY A 171 5.32 15.32 -18.34
CA GLY A 171 5.89 14.62 -17.19
C GLY A 171 7.39 14.45 -17.21
N TYR A 172 7.85 13.33 -16.66
CA TYR A 172 9.26 13.00 -16.53
C TYR A 172 9.50 11.60 -17.07
N ARG A 173 10.42 11.48 -18.03
CA ARG A 173 10.86 10.21 -18.58
C ARG A 173 12.07 9.69 -17.80
N VAL A 174 12.01 8.45 -17.35
CA VAL A 174 13.13 7.76 -16.69
C VAL A 174 14.31 7.68 -17.67
N ALA A 175 15.50 8.02 -17.20
CA ALA A 175 16.72 7.96 -18.00
C ALA A 175 17.01 6.54 -18.50
N ASP A 176 17.48 6.42 -19.74
CA ASP A 176 17.67 5.12 -20.38
C ASP A 176 18.69 4.23 -19.61
N ARG A 177 19.71 4.83 -18.98
CA ARG A 177 20.66 4.12 -18.09
C ARG A 177 19.99 3.35 -16.96
N VAL A 178 18.84 3.82 -16.47
CA VAL A 178 18.04 3.16 -15.43
C VAL A 178 17.10 2.14 -16.08
N ARG A 179 16.45 2.51 -17.20
CA ARG A 179 15.49 1.65 -17.91
C ARG A 179 16.13 0.34 -18.38
N GLU A 180 17.36 0.41 -18.87
CA GLU A 180 18.14 -0.75 -19.33
C GLU A 180 18.48 -1.76 -18.21
N GLN A 181 18.33 -1.39 -16.94
CA GLN A 181 18.55 -2.30 -15.82
C GLN A 181 17.28 -3.07 -15.42
N VAL A 182 16.12 -2.69 -15.94
CA VAL A 182 14.82 -3.23 -15.53
C VAL A 182 14.19 -4.02 -16.68
N ARG A 183 13.98 -5.32 -16.46
CA ARG A 183 13.17 -6.18 -17.34
C ARG A 183 11.75 -6.27 -16.78
N LEU A 184 10.76 -5.90 -17.58
CA LEU A 184 9.35 -5.89 -17.18
C LEU A 184 8.56 -7.01 -17.86
N GLN A 185 7.85 -7.81 -17.06
CA GLN A 185 7.11 -8.98 -17.52
C GLN A 185 5.71 -9.01 -16.91
N VAL A 186 4.73 -9.42 -17.71
CA VAL A 186 3.40 -9.77 -17.19
C VAL A 186 3.47 -11.18 -16.62
N GLY A 187 2.97 -11.37 -15.41
CA GLY A 187 2.89 -12.68 -14.79
C GLY A 187 2.10 -12.68 -13.50
N ASN A 188 1.58 -13.85 -13.16
CA ASN A 188 0.79 -14.05 -11.96
C ASN A 188 1.59 -14.87 -10.94
N LEU A 189 1.74 -14.33 -9.73
CA LEU A 189 2.49 -14.96 -8.64
C LEU A 189 1.94 -16.34 -8.24
N LEU A 190 0.65 -16.59 -8.49
CA LEU A 190 0.00 -17.86 -8.20
C LEU A 190 0.12 -18.88 -9.32
N ASP A 191 0.65 -18.51 -10.50
CA ASP A 191 0.92 -19.45 -11.57
C ASP A 191 2.12 -20.34 -11.20
N PRO A 192 1.97 -21.66 -11.07
CA PRO A 192 3.06 -22.57 -10.72
C PRO A 192 4.21 -22.58 -11.73
N GLN A 193 3.95 -22.15 -12.97
CA GLN A 193 4.97 -22.06 -14.03
C GLN A 193 5.73 -20.74 -13.98
N LEU A 194 5.25 -19.76 -13.21
CA LEU A 194 5.89 -18.45 -13.10
C LEU A 194 7.31 -18.61 -12.57
N LEU A 195 8.29 -18.16 -13.37
CA LEU A 195 9.71 -18.15 -13.03
C LEU A 195 10.25 -19.55 -12.62
N ALA A 196 9.57 -20.64 -12.98
CA ALA A 196 9.92 -22.00 -12.55
C ALA A 196 11.35 -22.44 -12.92
N ASN A 197 11.92 -21.86 -13.99
CA ASN A 197 13.27 -22.14 -14.47
C ASN A 197 14.24 -20.98 -14.23
N GLU A 198 13.83 -19.93 -13.50
CA GLU A 198 14.68 -18.79 -13.24
C GLU A 198 15.54 -19.04 -11.99
N PRO A 199 16.84 -18.70 -12.03
CA PRO A 199 17.67 -18.72 -10.84
C PRO A 199 17.10 -17.81 -9.75
N THR A 200 17.37 -18.18 -8.49
CA THR A 200 16.95 -17.40 -7.32
C THR A 200 17.52 -15.99 -7.33
N TYR A 201 16.86 -15.11 -6.58
CA TYR A 201 17.15 -13.69 -6.50
C TYR A 201 17.86 -13.37 -5.18
N ASP A 202 18.87 -12.51 -5.23
CA ASP A 202 19.57 -12.03 -4.03
C ASP A 202 18.65 -11.14 -3.18
N PHE A 203 17.79 -10.36 -3.87
CA PHE A 203 16.83 -9.47 -3.22
C PHE A 203 15.46 -9.61 -3.88
N VAL A 204 14.40 -9.74 -3.08
CA VAL A 204 13.02 -9.79 -3.57
C VAL A 204 12.22 -8.71 -2.86
N PHE A 205 11.48 -7.91 -3.60
CA PHE A 205 10.50 -6.96 -3.11
C PHE A 205 9.12 -7.52 -3.39
N CYS A 206 8.35 -7.73 -2.33
CA CYS A 206 6.93 -8.04 -2.40
C CYS A 206 6.17 -7.21 -1.39
N ARG A 207 5.79 -6.01 -1.80
CA ARG A 207 5.19 -5.00 -0.92
C ARG A 207 3.78 -4.68 -1.36
N ASN A 208 2.90 -4.49 -0.38
CA ASN A 208 1.55 -4.01 -0.60
C ASN A 208 0.69 -4.93 -1.50
N LEU A 209 0.96 -6.24 -1.45
CA LEU A 209 0.21 -7.25 -2.21
C LEU A 209 -0.49 -8.24 -1.28
N LEU A 210 0.22 -8.75 -0.27
CA LEU A 210 -0.27 -9.81 0.61
C LEU A 210 -1.50 -9.36 1.42
N ILE A 211 -1.67 -8.04 1.59
CA ILE A 211 -2.83 -7.43 2.24
C ILE A 211 -4.15 -7.69 1.50
N TYR A 212 -4.12 -8.11 0.24
CA TYR A 212 -5.30 -8.41 -0.56
C TYR A 212 -5.66 -9.90 -0.60
N PHE A 213 -4.89 -10.74 0.09
CA PHE A 213 -5.01 -12.20 0.06
C PHE A 213 -5.52 -12.74 1.39
N ASP A 214 -6.28 -13.83 1.33
CA ASP A 214 -6.67 -14.58 2.53
C ASP A 214 -5.48 -15.36 3.11
N GLN A 215 -5.62 -15.87 4.35
CA GLN A 215 -4.50 -16.53 5.03
C GLN A 215 -3.95 -17.75 4.28
N PRO A 216 -4.76 -18.64 3.68
CA PRO A 216 -4.26 -19.73 2.84
C PRO A 216 -3.42 -19.22 1.65
N THR A 217 -3.93 -18.23 0.91
CA THR A 217 -3.23 -17.66 -0.25
C THR A 217 -1.95 -16.95 0.17
N GLN A 218 -1.96 -16.19 1.28
CA GLN A 218 -0.77 -15.58 1.86
C GLN A 218 0.33 -16.60 2.15
N LYS A 219 -0.02 -17.77 2.72
CA LYS A 219 0.95 -18.84 2.99
C LYS A 219 1.51 -19.45 1.71
N GLN A 220 0.66 -19.71 0.73
CA GLN A 220 1.09 -20.22 -0.58
C GLN A 220 2.07 -19.25 -1.25
N VAL A 221 1.68 -17.98 -1.35
CA VAL A 221 2.51 -16.92 -1.93
C VAL A 221 3.83 -16.77 -1.18
N PHE A 222 3.79 -16.86 0.15
CA PHE A 222 5.01 -16.78 0.94
C PHE A 222 5.99 -17.91 0.62
N GLU A 223 5.54 -19.17 0.47
CA GLU A 223 6.44 -20.26 0.09
C GLU A 223 7.01 -20.08 -1.32
N VAL A 224 6.24 -19.49 -2.25
CA VAL A 224 6.75 -19.10 -3.58
C VAL A 224 7.84 -18.02 -3.46
N LEU A 225 7.57 -16.93 -2.74
CA LEU A 225 8.53 -15.84 -2.52
C LEU A 225 9.81 -16.35 -1.84
N LYS A 226 9.64 -17.23 -0.86
CA LYS A 226 10.75 -17.90 -0.20
C LYS A 226 11.53 -18.68 -1.26
N GLY A 227 10.91 -19.58 -2.02
CA GLY A 227 11.56 -20.36 -3.10
C GLY A 227 12.33 -19.50 -4.12
N LEU A 228 11.79 -18.34 -4.48
CA LEU A 228 12.45 -17.37 -5.39
C LEU A 228 13.63 -16.64 -4.74
N THR A 229 13.64 -16.50 -3.42
CA THR A 229 14.72 -15.81 -2.69
C THR A 229 15.88 -16.76 -2.42
N HIS A 230 17.10 -16.33 -2.77
CA HIS A 230 18.33 -17.05 -2.44
C HIS A 230 18.42 -17.33 -0.93
N VAL A 231 19.15 -18.38 -0.52
CA VAL A 231 19.23 -18.77 0.90
C VAL A 231 19.78 -17.64 1.79
N ASP A 232 20.82 -16.95 1.33
CA ASP A 232 21.35 -15.72 1.96
C ASP A 232 20.67 -14.43 1.48
N GLY A 233 19.59 -14.56 0.70
CA GLY A 233 18.88 -13.43 0.14
C GLY A 233 17.99 -12.72 1.15
N VAL A 234 17.51 -11.54 0.76
CA VAL A 234 16.66 -10.69 1.61
C VAL A 234 15.35 -10.36 0.91
N LEU A 235 14.26 -10.55 1.64
CA LEU A 235 12.89 -10.23 1.23
C LEU A 235 12.45 -8.91 1.87
N PHE A 236 12.09 -7.94 1.04
CA PHE A 236 11.52 -6.65 1.42
C PHE A 236 10.01 -6.68 1.26
N ILE A 237 9.28 -6.35 2.33
CA ILE A 237 7.82 -6.38 2.35
C ILE A 237 7.23 -5.05 2.80
N GLY A 238 5.92 -4.88 2.61
CA GLY A 238 5.19 -3.70 3.06
C GLY A 238 5.03 -3.64 4.58
N PRO A 239 4.85 -2.44 5.16
CA PRO A 239 4.71 -2.27 6.62
C PRO A 239 3.56 -3.09 7.24
N ALA A 240 2.47 -3.28 6.50
CA ALA A 240 1.30 -4.02 6.96
C ALA A 240 1.47 -5.55 6.92
N GLU A 241 2.55 -6.03 6.29
CA GLU A 241 2.81 -7.45 6.00
C GLU A 241 3.87 -8.03 6.96
N GLY A 242 4.53 -7.17 7.78
CA GLY A 242 5.63 -7.53 8.68
C GLY A 242 5.33 -8.69 9.63
N SER A 243 4.17 -8.64 10.27
CA SER A 243 3.76 -9.65 11.25
C SER A 243 3.42 -11.00 10.63
N LEU A 244 3.12 -11.05 9.33
CA LEU A 244 2.90 -12.31 8.61
C LEU A 244 4.21 -13.08 8.47
N LEU A 245 5.28 -12.42 8.03
CA LEU A 245 6.58 -13.07 7.80
C LEU A 245 7.22 -13.62 9.07
N GLY A 246 7.09 -12.90 10.19
CA GLY A 246 7.56 -13.38 11.49
C GLY A 246 6.91 -14.71 11.90
N ARG A 247 5.62 -14.89 11.61
CA ARG A 247 4.89 -16.15 11.88
C ARG A 247 5.29 -17.29 10.93
N LEU A 248 5.83 -16.96 9.76
CA LEU A 248 6.23 -17.92 8.73
C LEU A 248 7.75 -18.21 8.75
N GLY A 249 8.41 -17.89 9.86
CA GLY A 249 9.80 -18.30 10.13
C GLY A 249 10.87 -17.37 9.54
N MET A 250 10.49 -16.21 9.00
CA MET A 250 11.46 -15.18 8.60
C MET A 250 11.80 -14.27 9.77
N ARG A 251 13.02 -13.76 9.79
CA ARG A 251 13.48 -12.81 10.81
C ARG A 251 13.80 -11.47 10.21
N SER A 252 13.42 -10.41 10.91
CA SER A 252 13.83 -9.06 10.56
C SER A 252 15.35 -8.95 10.68
N ILE A 253 15.99 -8.26 9.74
CA ILE A 253 17.44 -8.00 9.80
C ILE A 253 17.82 -6.88 10.78
N GLY A 254 16.85 -6.36 11.54
CA GLY A 254 17.08 -5.39 12.62
C GLY A 254 17.27 -3.94 12.15
N VAL A 255 17.15 -3.64 10.86
CA VAL A 255 17.26 -2.27 10.35
C VAL A 255 15.90 -1.56 10.44
N PRO A 256 15.77 -0.48 11.24
CA PRO A 256 14.50 0.23 11.40
C PRO A 256 13.89 0.67 10.08
N GLN A 257 12.57 0.49 9.93
CA GLN A 257 11.78 0.93 8.77
C GLN A 257 12.19 0.37 7.41
N SER A 258 13.18 -0.53 7.35
CA SER A 258 13.59 -1.19 6.10
C SER A 258 12.59 -2.24 5.63
N PHE A 259 11.86 -2.85 6.57
CA PHE A 259 10.98 -3.99 6.35
C PHE A 259 11.67 -5.15 5.60
N ALA A 260 12.95 -5.34 5.90
CA ALA A 260 13.80 -6.36 5.30
C ALA A 260 13.91 -7.59 6.20
N PHE A 261 13.75 -8.77 5.60
CA PHE A 261 13.70 -10.06 6.28
C PHE A 261 14.61 -11.07 5.62
N SER A 262 15.25 -11.93 6.41
CA SER A 262 16.07 -13.03 5.92
C SER A 262 15.71 -14.34 6.62
N ARG A 263 16.09 -15.46 5.99
CA ARG A 263 15.91 -16.81 6.56
C ARG A 263 16.88 -17.09 7.72
N HIS A 264 18.04 -16.43 7.71
CA HIS A 264 19.19 -16.75 8.55
C HIS A 264 19.65 -15.59 9.42
N ALA A 265 18.83 -14.60 9.75
CA ALA A 265 19.28 -13.54 10.65
C ALA A 265 19.76 -14.17 11.98
N GLU A 266 21.08 -14.26 12.13
CA GLU A 266 21.77 -14.41 13.40
C GLU A 266 21.21 -13.31 14.30
N ALA A 267 20.79 -13.68 15.49
CA ALA A 267 20.22 -12.73 16.43
C ALA A 267 21.28 -11.65 16.67
N ALA A 268 21.05 -10.45 16.14
CA ALA A 268 21.66 -9.27 16.74
C ALA A 268 21.24 -9.32 18.21
N PRO A 269 22.19 -9.20 19.17
CA PRO A 269 21.86 -9.27 20.58
C PRO A 269 20.74 -8.28 20.86
N GLU A 270 19.66 -8.76 21.47
CA GLU A 270 18.55 -7.89 21.87
C GLU A 270 19.14 -6.71 22.65
N PRO A 271 18.73 -5.46 22.38
CA PRO A 271 19.11 -4.36 23.23
C PRO A 271 18.57 -4.67 24.63
N VAL A 272 19.47 -5.07 25.52
CA VAL A 272 19.17 -5.29 26.93
C VAL A 272 18.69 -3.94 27.45
N PHE A 273 17.39 -3.82 27.68
CA PHE A 273 16.83 -2.66 28.37
C PHE A 273 17.44 -2.66 29.78
N ALA A 274 18.43 -1.80 30.00
CA ALA A 274 18.85 -1.45 31.34
C ALA A 274 17.64 -0.76 32.02
N PRO A 275 17.17 -1.25 33.18
CA PRO A 275 16.06 -0.61 33.88
C PRO A 275 16.44 0.83 34.23
N LEU A 276 15.61 1.79 33.80
CA LEU A 276 15.74 3.19 34.17
C LEU A 276 15.56 3.34 35.70
N PRO A 277 16.32 4.23 36.36
CA PRO A 277 16.11 4.52 37.77
C PRO A 277 14.71 5.12 37.99
N PRO A 278 14.10 4.88 39.16
CA PRO A 278 12.72 5.30 39.42
C PRO A 278 12.57 6.82 39.37
N PRO A 279 11.42 7.35 38.89
CA PRO A 279 11.18 8.77 38.79
C PRO A 279 11.03 9.40 40.18
N ILE A 280 11.64 10.58 40.35
CA ILE A 280 11.45 11.44 41.51
C ILE A 280 10.01 11.99 41.50
N PRO A 281 9.26 11.94 42.61
CA PRO A 281 7.87 12.38 42.64
C PRO A 281 7.76 13.91 42.45
N GLN A 282 7.08 14.33 41.37
CA GLN A 282 6.68 15.72 41.17
C GLN A 282 5.41 16.03 41.97
N ARG A 283 5.41 17.18 42.68
CA ARG A 283 4.26 17.68 43.45
C ARG A 283 3.13 18.12 42.51
N SER A 284 1.93 17.61 42.78
CA SER A 284 0.67 17.96 42.11
C SER A 284 0.30 19.43 42.34
N ALA A 285 0.01 20.15 41.27
CA ALA A 285 -0.66 21.46 41.30
C ALA A 285 -2.18 21.28 41.13
N ALA A 286 -2.93 22.06 41.90
CA ALA A 286 -4.38 21.96 42.08
C ALA A 286 -5.21 22.27 40.80
N PRO A 287 -6.45 21.75 40.72
CA PRO A 287 -7.29 21.86 39.52
C PRO A 287 -8.05 23.21 39.46
N ILE A 288 -8.18 23.76 38.24
CA ILE A 288 -9.03 24.93 37.96
C ILE A 288 -10.39 24.44 37.40
N PRO A 289 -11.55 24.98 37.83
CA PRO A 289 -12.87 24.50 37.41
C PRO A 289 -13.37 25.13 36.10
N ASN A 290 -14.04 24.32 35.27
CA ASN A 290 -14.77 24.73 34.07
C ASN A 290 -16.12 25.40 34.40
N LYS A 291 -16.52 26.39 33.57
CA LYS A 291 -17.92 26.84 33.38
C LYS A 291 -18.21 27.18 31.90
N PRO A 292 -19.50 27.16 31.46
CA PRO A 292 -19.88 26.81 30.07
C PRO A 292 -20.43 27.96 29.19
N ARG A 293 -20.29 27.77 27.84
CA ARG A 293 -21.09 28.15 26.63
C ARG A 293 -21.98 29.42 26.63
N PRO A 294 -22.15 30.18 25.50
CA PRO A 294 -22.96 29.71 24.34
C PRO A 294 -22.60 30.26 22.93
N PHE A 295 -23.31 29.72 21.92
CA PHE A 295 -23.29 29.96 20.47
C PHE A 295 -23.46 31.43 20.03
N SER A 296 -22.88 31.84 18.88
CA SER A 296 -23.64 32.28 17.70
C SER A 296 -22.77 32.47 16.44
N ALA A 297 -23.41 32.22 15.30
CA ALA A 297 -22.90 32.27 13.93
C ALA A 297 -22.51 33.67 13.41
N PHE A 298 -21.62 33.72 12.42
CA PHE A 298 -21.63 34.71 11.35
C PHE A 298 -21.14 34.08 10.04
N ALA A 299 -21.92 34.28 8.99
CA ALA A 299 -21.60 33.97 7.60
C ALA A 299 -21.27 35.26 6.83
N ALA A 300 -20.36 35.20 5.85
CA ALA A 300 -20.25 36.12 4.70
C ALA A 300 -19.27 35.51 3.64
N PRO A 301 -19.14 36.03 2.40
CA PRO A 301 -19.75 35.43 1.21
C PRO A 301 -18.74 35.05 0.09
N VAL A 302 -19.30 34.41 -0.95
CA VAL A 302 -18.67 33.82 -2.16
C VAL A 302 -18.40 34.87 -3.27
N ALA A 303 -17.34 34.69 -4.08
CA ALA A 303 -17.32 34.71 -5.58
C ALA A 303 -15.86 34.56 -6.16
N PRO A 304 -15.62 34.32 -7.48
CA PRO A 304 -15.49 32.99 -8.13
C PRO A 304 -14.25 32.84 -9.06
N ILE A 305 -14.02 31.65 -9.65
CA ILE A 305 -13.99 31.37 -11.11
C ILE A 305 -13.99 29.83 -11.37
N LYS A 306 -14.80 29.40 -12.36
CA LYS A 306 -15.11 28.05 -12.91
C LYS A 306 -13.91 27.31 -13.55
N PRO A 307 -13.87 25.95 -13.70
CA PRO A 307 -14.84 25.17 -14.50
C PRO A 307 -15.28 23.76 -14.02
N ALA A 308 -16.56 23.45 -14.31
CA ALA A 308 -17.27 22.18 -14.61
C ALA A 308 -17.23 20.94 -13.66
N PRO A 309 -18.34 20.16 -13.58
CA PRO A 309 -18.81 19.55 -12.33
C PRO A 309 -18.72 18.01 -12.32
N VAL A 310 -17.85 17.47 -11.46
CA VAL A 310 -17.96 16.08 -10.97
C VAL A 310 -17.71 16.00 -9.45
N HIS A 311 -17.20 17.08 -8.83
CA HIS A 311 -16.72 17.09 -7.45
C HIS A 311 -17.75 17.49 -6.37
N SER A 312 -18.92 18.04 -6.72
CA SER A 312 -19.90 18.46 -5.69
C SER A 312 -20.54 17.26 -5.00
N ASP A 313 -20.92 16.24 -5.76
CA ASP A 313 -21.65 15.07 -5.23
C ASP A 313 -20.81 14.28 -4.23
N ALA A 314 -19.53 14.04 -4.53
CA ALA A 314 -18.62 13.30 -3.65
C ALA A 314 -18.33 14.03 -2.33
N ALA A 315 -18.12 15.36 -2.38
CA ALA A 315 -17.86 16.16 -1.18
C ALA A 315 -19.11 16.24 -0.28
N ASP A 316 -20.29 16.38 -0.88
CA ASP A 316 -21.56 16.40 -0.17
C ASP A 316 -21.85 15.04 0.49
N LEU A 317 -21.56 13.93 -0.21
CA LEU A 317 -21.68 12.57 0.35
C LEU A 317 -20.72 12.34 1.52
N LEU A 318 -19.47 12.80 1.43
CA LEU A 318 -18.50 12.73 2.54
C LEU A 318 -18.98 13.52 3.76
N GLY A 319 -19.58 14.69 3.53
CA GLY A 319 -20.22 15.49 4.59
C GLY A 319 -21.39 14.75 5.24
N GLN A 320 -22.25 14.10 4.44
CA GLN A 320 -23.37 13.30 4.93
C GLN A 320 -22.91 12.10 5.77
N ILE A 321 -21.89 11.36 5.31
CA ILE A 321 -21.29 10.25 6.06
C ILE A 321 -20.82 10.72 7.44
N ALA A 322 -20.12 11.86 7.50
CA ALA A 322 -19.63 12.41 8.76
C ALA A 322 -20.79 12.80 9.70
N THR A 323 -21.85 13.42 9.19
CA THR A 323 -23.04 13.76 10.00
C THR A 323 -23.71 12.51 10.54
N LEU A 324 -23.96 11.50 9.70
CA LEU A 324 -24.61 10.25 10.11
C LEU A 324 -23.79 9.50 11.17
N ALA A 325 -22.47 9.44 10.99
CA ALA A 325 -21.57 8.81 11.95
C ALA A 325 -21.56 9.54 13.30
N ASN A 326 -21.51 10.88 13.28
CA ASN A 326 -21.52 11.71 14.49
C ASN A 326 -22.88 11.68 15.23
N GLU A 327 -23.98 11.46 14.51
CA GLU A 327 -25.32 11.27 15.08
C GLU A 327 -25.54 9.86 15.65
N GLY A 328 -24.57 8.96 15.52
CA GLY A 328 -24.67 7.57 15.99
C GLY A 328 -25.57 6.69 15.12
N LYS A 329 -25.93 7.13 13.91
CA LYS A 329 -26.70 6.35 12.94
C LYS A 329 -25.79 5.40 12.18
N SER A 330 -25.20 4.44 12.89
CA SER A 330 -24.11 3.59 12.37
C SER A 330 -24.50 2.78 11.13
N LEU A 331 -25.75 2.32 11.03
CA LEU A 331 -26.23 1.58 9.86
C LEU A 331 -26.37 2.48 8.63
N GLU A 332 -26.91 3.70 8.80
CA GLU A 332 -27.06 4.67 7.71
C GLU A 332 -25.70 5.22 7.26
N ALA A 333 -24.79 5.48 8.21
CA ALA A 333 -23.43 5.91 7.91
C ALA A 333 -22.65 4.84 7.13
N ARG A 334 -22.81 3.57 7.48
CA ARG A 334 -22.20 2.45 6.76
C ARG A 334 -22.76 2.33 5.34
N ALA A 335 -24.08 2.39 5.19
CA ALA A 335 -24.72 2.37 3.88
C ALA A 335 -24.29 3.57 3.01
N ALA A 336 -24.10 4.75 3.59
CA ALA A 336 -23.59 5.92 2.89
C ALA A 336 -22.13 5.76 2.46
N CYS A 337 -21.28 5.14 3.29
CA CYS A 337 -19.90 4.80 2.92
C CYS A 337 -19.86 3.79 1.75
N GLU A 338 -20.69 2.75 1.83
CA GLU A 338 -20.79 1.74 0.77
C GLU A 338 -21.28 2.35 -0.54
N ARG A 339 -22.30 3.21 -0.48
CA ARG A 339 -22.79 3.98 -1.64
C ARG A 339 -21.69 4.87 -2.22
N TYR A 340 -20.92 5.56 -1.39
CA TYR A 340 -19.78 6.33 -1.87
C TYR A 340 -18.78 5.46 -2.65
N LEU A 341 -18.44 4.29 -2.12
CA LEU A 341 -17.49 3.38 -2.78
C LEU A 341 -18.05 2.75 -4.07
N GLN A 342 -19.37 2.64 -4.18
CA GLN A 342 -20.04 2.22 -5.42
C GLN A 342 -19.93 3.30 -6.51
N ASP A 343 -20.15 4.56 -6.15
CA ASP A 343 -20.33 5.66 -7.11
C ASP A 343 -19.04 6.49 -7.35
N HIS A 344 -18.05 6.43 -6.45
CA HIS A 344 -16.87 7.29 -6.46
C HIS A 344 -15.53 6.54 -6.27
N PRO A 345 -14.38 7.16 -6.62
CA PRO A 345 -13.06 6.60 -6.32
C PRO A 345 -12.84 6.38 -4.82
N PRO A 346 -12.16 5.31 -4.40
CA PRO A 346 -11.89 5.07 -2.98
C PRO A 346 -11.16 6.24 -2.33
N ALA A 347 -11.64 6.68 -1.18
CA ALA A 347 -11.08 7.80 -0.43
C ALA A 347 -10.68 7.38 0.99
N ALA A 348 -9.55 7.90 1.48
CA ALA A 348 -9.01 7.54 2.79
C ALA A 348 -10.02 7.80 3.90
N GLN A 349 -10.73 8.95 3.82
CA GLN A 349 -11.76 9.36 4.76
C GLN A 349 -12.92 8.35 4.85
N VAL A 350 -13.32 7.70 3.76
CA VAL A 350 -14.43 6.72 3.75
C VAL A 350 -14.00 5.42 4.40
N PHE A 351 -12.79 4.94 4.10
CA PHE A 351 -12.25 3.78 4.80
C PHE A 351 -11.99 4.07 6.28
N TYR A 352 -11.63 5.30 6.64
CA TYR A 352 -11.57 5.68 8.05
C TYR A 352 -12.94 5.54 8.73
N TRP A 353 -14.02 6.06 8.11
CA TRP A 353 -15.37 5.93 8.65
C TRP A 353 -15.84 4.48 8.74
N LEU A 354 -15.61 3.66 7.72
CA LEU A 354 -15.90 2.22 7.77
C LEU A 354 -15.11 1.53 8.89
N GLY A 355 -13.84 1.89 9.08
CA GLY A 355 -13.04 1.39 10.18
C GLY A 355 -13.63 1.74 11.54
N LEU A 356 -14.02 3.00 11.74
CA LEU A 356 -14.63 3.47 12.98
C LEU A 356 -15.98 2.79 13.25
N LEU A 357 -16.82 2.63 12.23
CA LEU A 357 -18.11 1.97 12.36
C LEU A 357 -17.97 0.47 12.69
N SER A 358 -17.02 -0.22 12.07
CA SER A 358 -16.70 -1.63 12.40
C SER A 358 -16.10 -1.78 13.80
N ASP A 359 -15.32 -0.81 14.25
CA ASP A 359 -14.73 -0.78 15.60
C ASP A 359 -15.83 -0.65 16.67
N VAL A 360 -16.74 0.30 16.47
CA VAL A 360 -17.94 0.49 17.33
C VAL A 360 -18.85 -0.75 17.32
N ALA A 361 -18.92 -1.46 16.19
CA ALA A 361 -19.67 -2.71 16.07
C ALA A 361 -18.96 -3.94 16.68
N GLY A 362 -17.77 -3.76 17.29
CA GLY A 362 -16.99 -4.85 17.90
C GLY A 362 -16.28 -5.75 16.88
N SER A 363 -16.30 -5.41 15.60
CA SER A 363 -15.67 -6.17 14.51
C SER A 363 -14.23 -5.72 14.31
N ALA A 364 -13.38 -6.00 15.31
CA ALA A 364 -12.00 -5.51 15.39
C ALA A 364 -11.13 -5.86 14.17
N LEU A 365 -11.32 -7.05 13.58
CA LEU A 365 -10.57 -7.48 12.40
C LEU A 365 -10.95 -6.68 11.15
N GLU A 366 -12.25 -6.40 10.99
CA GLU A 366 -12.78 -5.58 9.90
C GLU A 366 -12.33 -4.12 10.04
N ALA A 367 -12.42 -3.57 11.25
CA ALA A 367 -11.95 -2.24 11.59
C ALA A 367 -10.46 -2.05 11.26
N GLN A 368 -9.63 -3.03 11.65
CA GLN A 368 -8.21 -3.03 11.35
C GLN A 368 -7.95 -3.01 9.84
N GLY A 369 -8.69 -3.81 9.07
CA GLY A 369 -8.62 -3.84 7.61
C GLY A 369 -8.91 -2.47 7.00
N TYR A 370 -10.00 -1.83 7.43
CA TYR A 370 -10.39 -0.51 6.92
C TYR A 370 -9.43 0.61 7.33
N TYR A 371 -8.95 0.66 8.58
CA TYR A 371 -7.94 1.64 8.96
C TYR A 371 -6.65 1.46 8.16
N ARG A 372 -6.24 0.22 7.86
CA ARG A 372 -5.09 -0.04 6.98
C ARG A 372 -5.34 0.46 5.56
N LYS A 373 -6.55 0.31 5.02
CA LYS A 373 -6.93 0.87 3.70
C LYS A 373 -6.88 2.41 3.71
N ALA A 374 -7.37 3.04 4.78
CA ALA A 374 -7.26 4.50 4.93
C ALA A 374 -5.80 4.96 4.94
N LEU A 375 -4.94 4.29 5.72
CA LEU A 375 -3.51 4.58 5.80
C LEU A 375 -2.72 4.17 4.56
N TYR A 376 -3.30 3.33 3.71
CA TYR A 376 -2.72 2.98 2.43
C TYR A 376 -2.87 4.16 1.45
N LEU A 377 -4.09 4.70 1.35
CA LEU A 377 -4.42 5.86 0.51
C LEU A 377 -3.77 7.14 1.03
N GLU A 378 -3.79 7.34 2.35
CA GLU A 378 -3.22 8.52 3.00
C GLU A 378 -2.36 8.09 4.20
N PRO A 379 -1.05 7.88 3.99
CA PRO A 379 -0.14 7.41 5.03
C PRO A 379 -0.03 8.32 6.27
N GLN A 380 -0.46 9.57 6.17
CA GLN A 380 -0.42 10.54 7.26
C GLN A 380 -1.80 10.85 7.83
N HIS A 381 -2.84 10.10 7.45
CA HIS A 381 -4.21 10.30 7.90
C HIS A 381 -4.29 10.22 9.44
N PRO A 382 -4.50 11.35 10.14
CA PRO A 382 -4.30 11.41 11.58
C PRO A 382 -5.26 10.49 12.34
N GLN A 383 -6.55 10.53 11.99
CA GLN A 383 -7.56 9.75 12.71
C GLN A 383 -7.32 8.23 12.56
N ALA A 384 -7.07 7.75 11.33
CA ALA A 384 -6.82 6.33 11.08
C ALA A 384 -5.55 5.82 11.80
N LEU A 385 -4.49 6.64 11.93
CA LEU A 385 -3.30 6.28 12.70
C LEU A 385 -3.63 6.11 14.19
N MET A 386 -4.38 7.06 14.77
CA MET A 386 -4.75 7.01 16.19
C MET A 386 -5.66 5.83 16.51
N HIS A 387 -6.71 5.62 15.72
CA HIS A 387 -7.67 4.55 15.98
C HIS A 387 -7.07 3.16 15.76
N LEU A 388 -6.23 2.99 14.73
CA LEU A 388 -5.51 1.72 14.56
C LEU A 388 -4.52 1.47 15.70
N ALA A 389 -3.88 2.52 16.23
CA ALA A 389 -3.00 2.38 17.38
C ALA A 389 -3.75 1.93 18.63
N ALA A 390 -4.89 2.55 18.93
CA ALA A 390 -5.74 2.18 20.06
C ALA A 390 -6.27 0.74 19.92
N LEU A 391 -6.66 0.36 18.71
CA LEU A 391 -7.12 -1.00 18.42
C LEU A 391 -6.00 -2.03 18.64
N LEU A 392 -4.79 -1.78 18.15
CA LEU A 392 -3.63 -2.65 18.38
C LEU A 392 -3.26 -2.74 19.86
N GLU A 393 -3.36 -1.64 20.60
CA GLU A 393 -3.09 -1.61 22.05
C GLU A 393 -4.09 -2.49 22.82
N SER A 394 -5.39 -2.40 22.48
CA SER A 394 -6.43 -3.24 23.07
C SER A 394 -6.25 -4.74 22.78
N GLN A 395 -5.58 -5.08 21.68
CA GLN A 395 -5.24 -6.45 21.28
C GLN A 395 -3.90 -6.94 21.85
N GLY A 396 -3.20 -6.11 22.64
CA GLY A 396 -1.91 -6.45 23.26
C GLY A 396 -0.67 -6.13 22.41
N ASP A 397 -0.82 -5.62 21.18
CA ASP A 397 0.30 -5.16 20.34
C ASP A 397 0.73 -3.73 20.71
N THR A 398 1.25 -3.58 21.93
CA THR A 398 1.73 -2.29 22.47
C THR A 398 2.90 -1.72 21.69
N ALA A 399 3.66 -2.56 20.99
CA ALA A 399 4.77 -2.12 20.14
C ALA A 399 4.27 -1.53 18.82
N GLY A 400 3.26 -2.16 18.20
CA GLY A 400 2.56 -1.64 17.02
C GLY A 400 1.84 -0.33 17.30
N ALA A 401 1.12 -0.26 18.42
CA ALA A 401 0.44 0.95 18.88
C ALA A 401 1.40 2.14 19.01
N ARG A 402 2.53 1.96 19.72
CA ARG A 402 3.56 3.00 19.90
C ARG A 402 4.14 3.50 18.58
N ARG A 403 4.36 2.60 17.60
CA ARG A 403 4.85 3.00 16.27
C ARG A 403 3.87 3.91 15.53
N LEU A 404 2.58 3.58 15.60
CA LEU A 404 1.53 4.36 14.94
C LEU A 404 1.28 5.69 15.66
N GLN A 405 1.29 5.72 17.00
CA GLN A 405 1.21 6.96 17.80
C GLN A 405 2.39 7.91 17.49
N ALA A 406 3.61 7.38 17.41
CA ALA A 406 4.78 8.19 17.03
C ALA A 406 4.67 8.76 15.61
N ARG A 407 3.98 8.05 14.70
CA ARG A 407 3.74 8.51 13.33
C ARG A 407 2.64 9.57 13.28
N ALA A 408 1.57 9.44 14.07
CA ALA A 408 0.54 10.46 14.21
C ALA A 408 1.12 11.78 14.76
N ALA A 409 1.92 11.70 15.82
CA ALA A 409 2.54 12.86 16.45
C ALA A 409 3.52 13.62 15.53
N ARG A 410 4.15 12.93 14.56
CA ARG A 410 5.01 13.58 13.55
C ARG A 410 4.19 14.30 12.48
N SER A 411 3.06 13.71 12.06
CA SER A 411 2.13 14.31 11.09
C SER A 411 1.54 15.63 11.64
N GLU A 412 1.09 15.64 12.89
CA GLU A 412 0.53 16.84 13.54
C GLU A 412 1.55 17.98 13.66
N ARG A 413 2.80 17.66 14.02
CA ARG A 413 3.88 18.66 14.11
C ARG A 413 4.25 19.24 12.74
N SER A 414 4.17 18.45 11.68
CA SER A 414 4.41 18.90 10.31
C SER A 414 3.30 19.86 9.86
N ALA A 415 2.04 19.52 10.10
CA ALA A 415 0.88 20.35 9.76
C ALA A 415 0.85 21.68 10.52
N ASP A 416 1.26 21.69 11.79
CA ASP A 416 1.39 22.91 12.60
C ASP A 416 2.55 23.82 12.15
N SER A 417 3.60 23.25 11.56
CA SER A 417 4.72 24.02 11.01
C SER A 417 4.40 24.66 9.66
N GLU A 418 3.55 24.01 8.85
CA GLU A 418 3.06 24.53 7.57
C GLU A 418 1.96 25.59 7.74
N ARG A 419 1.16 25.53 8.82
CA ARG A 419 0.16 26.58 9.14
C ARG A 419 0.77 27.86 9.73
N LYS A 420 2.04 27.83 10.15
CA LYS A 420 2.76 28.97 10.75
C LYS A 420 3.72 29.66 9.77
N ARG A 421 3.85 29.14 8.55
CA ARG A 421 4.51 29.82 7.42
C ARG A 421 3.44 30.41 6.53
#